data_AF-A0A7C8YKE3-F1
#
_entry.id   AF-A0A7C8YKE3-F1
#
_cell.length_a   1.000
_cell.length_b   1.000
_cell.length_c   1.000
_cell.angle_alpha   90.00
_cell.angle_beta   90.00
_cell.angle_gamma   90.00
#
_symmetry.space_group_name_H-M   'P 1'
#
loop_
_entity.id
_entity.type
_entity.pdbx_description
1 polymer ?
#
loop_
_entity_poly.entity_id
_entity_poly.type
_entity_poly.pdbx_seq_one_letter_code
_entity_poly.pdbx_strand_id
1 'polypeptide(L)'
;MSQTNWEADKMLDVYIHDYFVKRKLHASAKAFQQEGKVSTDPVAIDAPGGFLFEWWSVFWDIFIARTNEKHSDAAASYIETQISKAREQQQLQQQKSQQQMQMQMLLQRQAQQQQQQQQQQQQQQQQQQQQQQQQ
;
A
#
# COMPACT_ATOMS: atom_id res chain seq x y z
N MET A 1 -28.34 7.82 -6.58
CA MET A 1 -26.90 7.86 -6.95
C MET A 1 -26.71 7.50 -8.43
N SER A 2 -27.38 8.21 -9.34
CA SER A 2 -27.34 7.95 -10.80
C SER A 2 -26.61 9.06 -11.57
N GLN A 3 -26.13 10.10 -10.89
CA GLN A 3 -25.41 11.21 -11.54
C GLN A 3 -23.98 10.84 -11.97
N THR A 4 -23.31 9.94 -11.25
CA THR A 4 -21.89 9.63 -11.54
C THR A 4 -21.70 8.84 -12.85
N ASN A 5 -22.68 8.04 -13.26
CA ASN A 5 -22.57 7.19 -14.45
C ASN A 5 -22.67 8.01 -15.75
N TRP A 6 -23.54 9.03 -15.78
CA TRP A 6 -23.68 9.86 -16.99
C TRP A 6 -22.45 10.74 -17.22
N GLU A 7 -21.72 11.11 -16.18
CA GLU A 7 -20.48 11.87 -16.28
C GLU A 7 -19.36 11.02 -16.86
N ALA A 8 -19.24 9.75 -16.43
CA ALA A 8 -18.20 8.85 -16.90
C ALA A 8 -18.32 8.53 -18.40
N ASP A 9 -19.53 8.21 -18.87
CA ASP A 9 -19.78 7.91 -20.29
C ASP A 9 -19.44 9.12 -21.17
N LYS A 10 -19.91 10.31 -20.79
CA LYS A 10 -19.60 11.53 -21.54
C LYS A 10 -18.12 11.89 -21.50
N MET A 11 -17.45 11.70 -20.37
CA MET A 11 -16.02 11.97 -20.26
C MET A 11 -15.21 11.02 -21.14
N LEU A 12 -15.60 9.74 -21.21
CA LEU A 12 -14.96 8.78 -22.11
C LEU A 12 -15.10 9.20 -23.57
N ASP A 13 -16.29 9.60 -24.00
CA ASP A 13 -16.53 10.07 -25.37
C ASP A 13 -15.65 11.28 -25.73
N VAL A 14 -15.52 12.25 -24.83
CA VAL A 14 -14.65 13.42 -25.03
C VAL A 14 -13.19 12.98 -25.19
N TYR A 15 -12.71 12.03 -24.38
CA TYR A 15 -11.35 11.52 -24.50
C TYR A 15 -11.12 10.65 -25.75
N ILE A 16 -12.14 9.94 -26.26
CA ILE A 16 -12.07 9.22 -27.54
C ILE A 16 -11.96 10.22 -28.70
N HIS A 17 -12.75 11.30 -28.66
CA HIS A 17 -12.67 12.36 -29.65
C HIS A 17 -11.29 13.05 -29.65
N ASP A 18 -10.78 13.41 -28.46
CA ASP A 18 -9.43 13.97 -28.30
C ASP A 18 -8.35 13.05 -28.88
N TYR A 19 -8.46 11.74 -28.62
CA TYR A 19 -7.57 10.73 -29.19
C TYR A 19 -7.56 10.75 -30.72
N PHE A 20 -8.73 10.80 -31.37
CA PHE A 20 -8.79 10.90 -32.83
C PHE A 20 -8.15 12.18 -33.35
N VAL A 21 -8.38 13.32 -32.70
CA VAL A 21 -7.77 14.60 -33.10
C VAL A 21 -6.25 14.56 -32.97
N LYS A 22 -5.71 14.08 -31.84
CA LYS A 22 -4.26 13.97 -31.60
C LYS A 22 -3.57 12.99 -32.53
N ARG A 23 -4.28 11.95 -33.00
CA ARG A 23 -3.80 10.99 -34.01
C ARG A 23 -4.03 11.44 -35.46
N LYS A 24 -4.52 12.67 -35.68
CA LYS A 24 -4.84 13.25 -36.99
C LYS A 24 -5.93 12.50 -37.77
N LEU A 25 -6.80 11.78 -37.07
CA LEU A 25 -7.94 11.04 -37.62
C LEU A 25 -9.18 11.96 -37.72
N HIS A 26 -9.04 13.10 -38.39
CA HIS A 26 -10.04 14.18 -38.34
C HIS A 26 -11.42 13.79 -38.92
N ALA A 27 -11.45 12.96 -39.97
CA ALA A 27 -12.70 12.47 -40.53
C ALA A 27 -13.47 11.60 -39.52
N SER A 28 -12.75 10.70 -38.83
CA SER A 28 -13.31 9.85 -37.78
C SER A 28 -13.76 10.67 -36.56
N ALA A 29 -12.95 11.65 -36.13
CA ALA A 29 -13.31 12.57 -35.05
C ALA A 29 -14.64 13.29 -35.35
N LYS A 30 -14.79 13.81 -36.57
CA LYS A 30 -15.99 14.52 -37.00
C LYS A 30 -17.22 13.62 -37.07
N ALA A 31 -17.08 12.42 -37.64
CA ALA A 31 -18.18 11.46 -37.71
C ALA A 31 -18.63 11.04 -36.29
N PHE A 32 -17.68 10.71 -35.43
CA PHE A 32 -17.94 10.31 -34.04
C PHE A 32 -18.61 11.42 -33.24
N GLN A 33 -18.15 12.67 -33.39
CA GLN A 33 -18.77 13.84 -32.77
C GLN A 33 -20.23 14.00 -33.19
N GLN A 34 -20.53 13.84 -34.48
CA GLN A 34 -21.88 14.02 -35.03
C GLN A 34 -22.84 12.90 -34.60
N GLU A 35 -22.36 11.66 -34.61
CA GLU A 35 -23.16 10.48 -34.24
C GLU A 35 -23.41 10.42 -32.73
N GLY A 36 -22.36 10.61 -31.93
CA GLY A 36 -22.41 10.51 -30.47
C GLY A 36 -22.87 11.80 -29.77
N LYS A 37 -23.01 12.91 -30.49
CA LYS A 37 -23.26 14.25 -29.91
C LYS A 37 -22.23 14.60 -28.82
N VAL A 38 -20.97 14.25 -29.08
CA VAL A 38 -19.88 14.39 -28.14
C VAL A 38 -19.60 15.87 -27.90
N SER A 39 -19.42 16.25 -26.63
CA SER A 39 -19.05 17.64 -26.30
C SER A 39 -17.67 17.97 -26.85
N THR A 40 -17.49 19.20 -27.34
CA THR A 40 -16.18 19.76 -27.71
C THR A 40 -15.58 20.61 -26.61
N ASP A 41 -16.15 20.56 -25.41
CA ASP A 41 -15.59 21.25 -24.27
C ASP A 41 -14.13 20.80 -24.06
N PRO A 42 -13.24 21.70 -23.64
CA PRO A 42 -11.87 21.34 -23.35
C PRO A 42 -11.82 20.15 -22.38
N VAL A 43 -11.02 19.14 -22.72
CA VAL A 43 -10.76 18.01 -21.84
C VAL A 43 -10.26 18.52 -20.48
N ALA A 44 -10.79 17.97 -19.39
CA ALA A 44 -10.38 18.36 -18.03
C ALA A 44 -8.90 18.06 -17.78
N ILE A 45 -8.35 17.03 -18.44
CA ILE A 45 -6.93 16.68 -18.42
C ILE A 45 -6.43 16.67 -19.87
N ASP A 46 -5.64 17.69 -20.21
CA ASP A 46 -4.98 17.78 -21.51
C ASP A 46 -3.56 17.20 -21.44
N ALA A 47 -3.43 15.94 -21.82
CA ALA A 47 -2.14 15.25 -21.93
C ALA A 47 -1.57 15.40 -23.36
N PRO A 48 -0.28 15.67 -23.56
CA PRO A 48 0.31 15.87 -24.90
C PRO A 48 0.06 14.71 -25.88
N GLY A 49 0.06 13.46 -25.40
CA GLY A 49 -0.22 12.26 -26.19
C GLY A 49 -1.71 11.86 -26.28
N GLY A 50 -2.57 12.56 -25.53
CA GLY A 50 -3.98 12.22 -25.34
C GLY A 50 -4.18 11.37 -24.09
N PHE A 51 -5.06 11.83 -23.20
CA PHE A 51 -5.28 11.18 -21.90
C PHE A 51 -5.70 9.71 -22.04
N LEU A 52 -6.59 9.39 -22.97
CA LEU A 52 -7.05 8.02 -23.21
C LEU A 52 -5.89 7.08 -23.57
N PHE A 53 -4.96 7.54 -24.41
CA PHE A 53 -3.83 6.73 -24.84
C PHE A 53 -2.84 6.49 -23.69
N GLU A 54 -2.43 7.57 -23.01
CA GLU A 54 -1.50 7.48 -21.88
C GLU A 54 -2.07 6.63 -20.73
N TRP A 55 -3.35 6.82 -20.41
CA TRP A 55 -4.04 6.03 -19.39
C TRP A 55 -4.20 4.57 -19.79
N TRP A 56 -4.59 4.30 -21.05
CA TRP A 56 -4.73 2.94 -21.57
C TRP A 56 -3.38 2.20 -21.57
N SER A 57 -2.29 2.87 -21.93
CA SER A 57 -0.94 2.29 -21.85
C SER A 57 -0.59 1.87 -20.42
N VAL A 58 -0.81 2.74 -19.43
CA VAL A 58 -0.57 2.41 -18.01
C VAL A 58 -1.47 1.28 -17.53
N PHE A 59 -2.76 1.32 -17.88
CA PHE A 59 -3.70 0.25 -17.54
C PHE A 59 -3.24 -1.10 -18.13
N TRP A 60 -2.85 -1.10 -19.41
CA TRP A 60 -2.41 -2.29 -20.12
C TRP A 60 -1.13 -2.87 -19.51
N ASP A 61 -0.15 -2.00 -19.20
CA ASP A 61 1.09 -2.34 -18.49
C ASP A 61 0.82 -3.03 -17.14
N ILE A 62 -0.13 -2.51 -16.35
CA ILE A 62 -0.52 -3.12 -15.07
C ILE A 62 -1.28 -4.44 -15.29
N PHE A 63 -2.19 -4.49 -16.27
CA PHE A 63 -3.02 -5.66 -16.54
C PHE A 63 -2.18 -6.87 -16.98
N ILE A 64 -1.27 -6.66 -17.95
CA ILE A 64 -0.36 -7.72 -18.42
C ILE A 64 0.59 -8.15 -17.31
N ALA A 65 1.13 -7.22 -16.53
CA ALA A 65 2.06 -7.60 -15.48
C ALA A 65 1.39 -8.31 -14.28
N ARG A 66 0.06 -8.28 -14.18
CA ARG A 66 -0.72 -9.13 -13.26
C ARG A 66 -1.15 -10.47 -13.85
N THR A 67 -1.07 -10.66 -15.16
CA THR A 67 -1.64 -11.83 -15.87
C THR A 67 -0.63 -12.62 -16.71
N ASN A 68 0.56 -12.09 -17.00
CA ASN A 68 1.58 -12.77 -17.81
C ASN A 68 3.02 -12.28 -17.56
N GLU A 69 3.99 -13.18 -17.71
CA GLU A 69 5.38 -13.12 -17.23
C GLU A 69 6.40 -12.42 -18.17
N LYS A 70 5.95 -11.60 -19.15
CA LYS A 70 6.86 -10.95 -20.13
C LYS A 70 6.51 -9.47 -20.32
N HIS A 71 7.47 -8.62 -19.98
CA HIS A 71 7.27 -7.26 -19.44
C HIS A 71 7.51 -6.11 -20.43
N SER A 72 6.86 -4.96 -20.16
CA SER A 72 7.44 -3.63 -20.41
C SER A 72 8.25 -3.20 -19.17
N ASP A 73 9.42 -2.57 -19.36
CA ASP A 73 10.35 -2.24 -18.25
C ASP A 73 9.72 -1.31 -17.20
N ALA A 74 8.82 -0.42 -17.63
CA ALA A 74 8.11 0.50 -16.75
C ALA A 74 7.14 -0.23 -15.80
N ALA A 75 6.41 -1.23 -16.31
CA ALA A 75 5.49 -2.04 -15.51
C ALA A 75 6.25 -2.89 -14.47
N ALA A 76 7.39 -3.44 -14.88
CA ALA A 76 8.26 -4.23 -14.01
C ALA A 76 8.76 -3.39 -12.83
N SER A 77 9.27 -2.18 -13.10
CA SER A 77 9.77 -1.26 -12.06
C SER A 77 8.68 -0.85 -11.05
N TYR A 78 7.46 -0.57 -11.52
CA TYR A 78 6.34 -0.23 -10.65
C TYR A 78 5.96 -1.40 -9.72
N ILE A 79 5.86 -2.62 -10.27
CA ILE A 79 5.51 -3.80 -9.49
C ILE A 79 6.61 -4.18 -8.50
N GLU A 80 7.87 -4.12 -8.91
CA GLU A 80 9.01 -4.35 -8.03
C GLU A 80 9.02 -3.36 -6.86
N THR A 81 8.71 -2.09 -7.12
CA THR A 81 8.59 -1.06 -6.09
C THR A 81 7.48 -1.40 -5.09
N GLN A 82 6.33 -1.85 -5.58
CA GLN A 82 5.21 -2.21 -4.71
C GLN A 82 5.48 -3.48 -3.89
N ILE A 83 6.14 -4.49 -4.48
CA ILE A 83 6.57 -5.71 -3.77
C ILE A 83 7.62 -5.36 -2.71
N SER A 84 8.56 -4.48 -3.04
CA SER A 84 9.61 -4.04 -2.11
C SER A 84 9.00 -3.32 -0.91
N LYS A 85 8.06 -2.40 -1.13
CA LYS A 85 7.33 -1.71 -0.05
C LYS A 85 6.54 -2.69 0.83
N ALA A 86 5.88 -3.67 0.22
CA ALA A 86 5.14 -4.69 0.98
C ALA A 86 6.07 -5.57 1.83
N ARG A 87 7.23 -5.97 1.28
CA ARG A 87 8.25 -6.73 2.02
C ARG A 87 8.86 -5.93 3.16
N GLU A 88 9.15 -4.65 2.94
CA GLU A 88 9.71 -3.76 3.96
C GLU A 88 8.71 -3.58 5.13
N GLN A 89 7.42 -3.40 4.83
CA GLN A 89 6.37 -3.39 5.85
C GLN A 89 6.30 -4.69 6.65
N GLN A 90 6.40 -5.84 5.98
CA GLN A 90 6.43 -7.15 6.65
C GLN A 90 7.66 -7.30 7.56
N GLN A 91 8.84 -6.85 7.12
CA GLN A 91 10.06 -6.90 7.93
C GLN A 91 9.96 -6.00 9.16
N LEU A 92 9.45 -4.78 9.01
CA LEU A 92 9.22 -3.87 10.14
C LEU A 92 8.26 -4.47 11.18
N GLN A 93 7.23 -5.19 10.71
CA GLN A 93 6.27 -5.85 11.59
C GLN A 93 6.89 -7.04 12.34
N GLN A 94 7.72 -7.84 11.66
CA GLN A 94 8.50 -8.91 12.32
C GLN A 94 9.51 -8.35 13.33
N GLN A 95 10.19 -7.26 13.00
CA GLN A 95 11.19 -6.65 13.87
C GLN A 95 10.55 -6.06 15.14
N LYS A 96 9.38 -5.42 15.03
CA LYS A 96 8.60 -4.98 16.19
C LYS A 96 8.17 -6.15 17.08
N SER A 97 7.73 -7.26 16.48
CA SER A 97 7.31 -8.45 17.23
C SER A 97 8.50 -9.07 17.99
N GLN A 98 9.67 -9.17 17.36
CA GLN A 98 10.89 -9.64 18.04
C GLN A 98 11.30 -8.72 19.20
N GLN A 99 11.26 -7.39 19.02
CA GLN A 99 11.57 -6.45 20.11
C GLN A 99 10.60 -6.58 21.29
N GLN A 100 9.29 -6.72 21.03
CA GLN A 100 8.30 -6.94 22.08
C GLN A 100 8.57 -8.22 22.87
N MET A 101 8.87 -9.31 22.16
CA MET A 101 9.17 -10.60 22.81
C MET A 101 10.44 -10.53 23.67
N GLN A 102 11.48 -9.84 23.18
CA GLN A 102 12.73 -9.67 23.92
C GLN A 102 12.53 -8.81 25.18
N MET A 103 11.69 -7.78 25.10
CA MET A 103 11.34 -6.94 26.25
C MET A 103 10.52 -7.70 27.29
N GLN A 104 9.58 -8.55 26.86
CA GLN A 104 8.79 -9.39 27.75
C GLN A 104 9.67 -10.40 28.50
N MET A 105 10.65 -10.99 27.83
CA MET A 105 11.61 -11.90 28.46
C MET A 105 12.48 -11.19 29.50
N LEU A 106 12.95 -9.97 29.22
CA LEU A 106 13.75 -9.18 30.16
C LEU A 106 12.97 -8.83 31.43
N LEU A 107 11.70 -8.40 31.27
CA LEU A 107 10.78 -8.14 32.38
C LEU A 107 10.53 -9.38 33.22
N GLN A 108 10.31 -10.53 32.59
CA GLN A 108 10.10 -11.79 33.30
C GLN A 108 11.35 -12.22 34.09
N ARG A 109 12.55 -12.00 33.54
CA ARG A 109 13.81 -12.27 34.22
C ARG A 109 14.05 -11.35 35.42
N GLN A 110 13.73 -10.06 35.29
CA GLN A 110 13.80 -9.12 36.43
C GLN A 110 12.82 -9.49 37.54
N ALA A 111 11.58 -9.87 37.18
CA ALA A 111 10.57 -10.30 38.15
C ALA A 111 11.02 -11.55 38.94
N GLN A 112 11.61 -12.55 38.26
CA GLN A 112 12.16 -13.73 38.92
C GLN A 112 13.31 -13.40 39.88
N GLN A 113 14.22 -12.48 39.49
CA GLN A 113 15.33 -12.07 40.36
C GLN A 113 14.84 -11.33 41.62
N GLN A 114 13.83 -10.46 41.50
CA GLN A 114 13.23 -9.80 42.66
C GLN A 114 12.56 -10.79 43.62
N GLN A 115 11.86 -11.79 43.09
CA GLN A 115 11.22 -12.84 43.89
C GLN A 115 12.24 -13.67 44.68
N GLN A 116 13.36 -14.05 44.05
CA GLN A 116 14.43 -14.78 44.73
C GLN A 116 15.10 -13.96 45.84
N GLN A 117 15.36 -12.67 45.62
CA GLN A 117 15.93 -11.81 46.66
C GLN A 117 15.00 -11.63 47.86
N GLN A 118 13.68 -11.47 47.63
CA GLN A 118 12.71 -11.40 48.72
C GLN A 118 12.65 -12.70 49.54
N GLN A 119 12.68 -13.86 48.89
CA GLN A 119 12.71 -15.14 49.61
C GLN A 119 13.98 -15.32 50.45
N GLN A 120 15.15 -14.92 49.94
CA GLN A 120 16.39 -14.98 50.72
C GLN A 120 16.38 -14.05 51.94
N GLN A 121 15.84 -12.82 51.79
CA GLN A 121 15.71 -11.90 52.93
C GLN A 121 14.75 -12.43 54.01
N GLN A 122 13.62 -13.02 53.61
CA GLN A 122 12.69 -13.63 54.56
C GLN A 122 13.31 -14.82 55.32
N GLN A 123 14.07 -15.69 54.63
CA GLN A 123 14.76 -16.80 55.29
C GLN A 123 15.83 -16.32 56.28
N GLN A 124 16.60 -15.29 55.94
CA GLN A 124 17.59 -14.72 56.86
C GLN A 124 16.94 -14.09 58.09
N GLN A 125 15.82 -13.36 57.93
CA GLN A 125 15.09 -12.81 59.06
C GLN A 125 14.51 -13.89 59.97
N GLN A 126 13.96 -14.98 59.42
CA GLN A 126 13.46 -16.10 60.22
C GLN A 126 14.58 -16.81 60.99
N GLN A 127 15.75 -17.01 60.37
CA GLN A 127 16.90 -17.60 61.07
C GLN A 127 17.43 -16.70 62.20
N GLN A 128 17.51 -15.39 61.99
CA GLN A 128 17.90 -14.46 63.05
C GLN A 128 16.90 -14.43 64.21
N GLN A 129 15.60 -14.47 63.93
CA GLN A 129 14.58 -14.54 64.97
C GLN A 129 14.63 -15.86 65.75
N GLN A 130 14.88 -17.00 65.10
CA GLN A 130 15.06 -18.28 65.79
C GLN A 130 16.31 -18.31 66.67
N GLN A 131 17.42 -17.71 66.23
CA GLN A 131 18.62 -17.62 67.05
C GLN A 131 18.44 -16.71 68.28
N GLN A 132 17.67 -15.62 68.16
CA GLN A 132 17.35 -14.76 69.30
C GLN A 132 16.39 -15.38 70.31
N GLN A 133 15.59 -16.37 69.93
CA GLN A 133 14.70 -17.11 70.86
C GLN A 133 15.40 -18.26 71.60
N GLN A 134 16.63 -18.63 71.21
CA GLN A 134 17.41 -19.70 71.86
C GLN A 134 18.49 -19.19 72.82
N GLN A 135 18.60 -17.87 73.02
CA GLN A 135 19.38 -17.23 74.10
C GLN A 135 18.44 -16.63 75.13
#